data_AF-A0ABC8T5P4-F1
#
_entry.id   AF-A0ABC8T5P4-F1
#
_cell.length_a   1.000
_cell.length_b   1.000
_cell.length_c   1.000
_cell.angle_alpha   90.00
_cell.angle_beta   90.00
_cell.angle_gamma   90.00
#
_symmetry.space_group_name_H-M   'P 1'
#
loop_
_entity.id
_entity.type
_entity.pdbx_description
1 polymer ?
#
loop_
_entity_poly.entity_id
_entity_poly.type
_entity_poly.pdbx_seq_one_letter_code
_entity_poly.pdbx_strand_id
1 'polypeptide(L)'
;MAVLRIFSVYVHLITVLTFTLAAVALARLQPSQLSQEVPSEQEADRVVGLPGQPPVDFQQYAGYVTVNQSHGRALFYWFFEAIQNPQKKPVLLWLNGAYALGVFLLVKFVVLFALFVYIFEGSLHMIGHNS
;
A
#
# COMPACT_ATOMS: atom_id res chain seq x y z
N MET A 1 52.37 -6.89 -35.24
CA MET A 1 51.11 -7.63 -34.99
C MET A 1 50.65 -7.60 -33.53
N ALA A 2 51.53 -7.85 -32.55
CA ALA A 2 51.14 -7.87 -31.12
C ALA A 2 50.71 -6.50 -30.55
N VAL A 3 51.40 -5.41 -30.89
CA VAL A 3 51.09 -4.05 -30.40
C VAL A 3 49.69 -3.58 -30.83
N LEU A 4 49.30 -3.85 -32.08
CA LEU A 4 47.96 -3.50 -32.58
C LEU A 4 46.85 -4.30 -31.87
N ARG A 5 47.12 -5.55 -31.49
CA ARG A 5 46.19 -6.36 -30.69
C ARG A 5 46.02 -5.80 -29.28
N ILE A 6 47.10 -5.37 -28.64
CA ILE A 6 47.06 -4.75 -27.30
C ILE A 6 46.30 -3.43 -27.33
N PHE A 7 46.57 -2.58 -28.33
CA PHE A 7 45.86 -1.32 -28.53
C PHE A 7 44.36 -1.56 -28.76
N SER A 8 44.01 -2.53 -29.60
CA SER A 8 42.61 -2.91 -29.83
C SER A 8 41.91 -3.37 -28.55
N VAL A 9 42.55 -4.23 -27.76
CA VAL A 9 42.00 -4.68 -26.46
C VAL A 9 41.78 -3.51 -25.52
N TYR A 10 42.73 -2.58 -25.45
CA TYR A 10 42.62 -1.40 -24.59
C TYR A 10 41.45 -0.49 -24.99
N VAL A 11 41.23 -0.28 -26.30
CA VAL A 11 40.08 0.47 -26.81
C VAL A 11 38.76 -0.21 -26.41
N HIS A 12 38.63 -1.52 -26.58
CA HIS A 12 37.41 -2.25 -26.22
C HIS A 12 37.14 -2.19 -24.70
N LEU A 13 38.17 -2.29 -23.87
CA LEU A 13 38.04 -2.18 -22.41
C LEU A 13 37.54 -0.78 -21.99
N ILE A 14 38.05 0.28 -22.60
CA ILE A 14 37.58 1.65 -22.34
C ILE A 14 36.14 1.84 -22.81
N THR A 15 35.77 1.32 -23.98
CA THR A 15 34.40 1.38 -24.48
C THR A 15 33.44 0.63 -23.54
N VAL A 16 33.81 -0.56 -23.07
CA VAL A 16 32.98 -1.32 -22.10
C VAL A 16 32.87 -0.56 -20.77
N LEU A 17 33.96 0.02 -20.27
CA LEU A 17 33.95 0.78 -19.03
C LEU A 17 33.06 2.04 -19.13
N THR A 18 33.17 2.79 -20.22
CA THR A 18 32.35 4.00 -20.43
C THR A 18 30.87 3.66 -20.59
N PHE A 19 30.54 2.58 -21.30
CA PHE A 19 29.16 2.12 -21.48
C PHE A 19 28.54 1.63 -20.16
N THR A 20 29.30 0.89 -19.34
CA THR A 20 28.84 0.41 -18.03
C THR A 20 28.65 1.56 -17.04
N LEU A 21 29.59 2.52 -16.99
CA LEU A 21 29.45 3.70 -16.15
C LEU A 21 28.25 4.57 -16.56
N ALA A 22 28.01 4.74 -17.86
CA ALA A 22 26.84 5.45 -18.37
C ALA A 22 25.52 4.75 -17.99
N ALA A 23 25.45 3.42 -18.12
CA ALA A 23 24.28 2.65 -17.72
C ALA A 23 23.98 2.75 -16.22
N VAL A 24 25.01 2.70 -15.36
CA VAL A 24 24.85 2.88 -13.91
C VAL A 24 24.40 4.30 -13.57
N ALA A 25 24.94 5.33 -14.23
CA ALA A 25 24.51 6.70 -14.03
C ALA A 25 23.03 6.89 -14.44
N LEU A 26 22.62 6.35 -15.58
CA LEU A 26 21.22 6.40 -16.05
C LEU A 26 20.27 5.66 -15.11
N ALA A 27 20.66 4.51 -14.56
CA ALA A 27 19.87 3.79 -13.56
C ALA A 27 19.70 4.59 -12.26
N ARG A 28 20.69 5.39 -11.87
CA ARG A 28 20.61 6.28 -10.69
C ARG A 28 19.77 7.54 -10.94
N LEU A 29 19.59 7.93 -12.20
CA LEU A 29 18.74 9.05 -12.59
C LEU A 29 17.27 8.66 -12.74
N GLN A 30 16.93 7.37 -12.68
CA GLN A 30 15.54 6.95 -12.62
C GLN A 30 14.94 7.44 -11.29
N PRO A 31 13.97 8.38 -11.32
CA PRO A 31 13.19 8.67 -10.13
C PRO A 31 12.50 7.37 -9.72
N SER A 32 12.56 7.03 -8.44
CA SER A 32 11.84 5.91 -7.87
C SER A 32 10.36 6.03 -8.22
N GLN A 33 9.87 5.34 -9.25
CA GLN A 33 8.45 5.43 -9.66
C GLN A 33 7.53 5.00 -8.51
N LEU A 34 7.99 4.06 -7.69
CA LEU A 34 7.36 3.64 -6.43
C LEU A 34 7.10 4.78 -5.44
N SER A 35 7.88 5.86 -5.43
CA SER A 35 7.76 6.93 -4.43
C SER A 35 6.61 7.89 -4.72
N GLN A 36 6.13 7.99 -5.96
CA GLN A 36 5.01 8.86 -6.31
C GLN A 36 3.73 8.10 -6.66
N GLU A 37 3.84 6.86 -7.13
CA GLU A 37 2.69 6.04 -7.50
C GLU A 37 1.88 5.64 -6.24
N VAL A 38 2.54 5.20 -5.16
CA VAL A 38 1.87 4.74 -3.93
C VAL A 38 0.98 5.80 -3.28
N PRO A 39 1.43 7.06 -3.07
CA PRO A 39 0.53 8.10 -2.53
C PRO A 39 -0.64 8.42 -3.45
N SER A 40 -0.45 8.35 -4.78
CA SER A 40 -1.49 8.68 -5.76
C SER A 40 -2.58 7.60 -5.85
N GLU A 41 -2.18 6.32 -5.78
CA GLU A 41 -3.11 5.19 -5.75
C GLU A 41 -3.91 5.18 -4.45
N GLN A 42 -3.26 5.45 -3.31
CA GLN A 42 -3.95 5.53 -2.02
C GLN A 42 -5.03 6.62 -2.03
N GLU A 43 -4.73 7.81 -2.55
CA GLU A 43 -5.73 8.90 -2.62
C GLU A 43 -6.88 8.58 -3.58
N ALA A 44 -6.62 7.79 -4.64
CA ALA A 44 -7.67 7.35 -5.55
C ALA A 44 -8.71 6.43 -4.86
N ASP A 45 -8.28 5.65 -3.87
CA ASP A 45 -9.14 4.78 -3.08
C ASP A 45 -9.84 5.52 -1.90
N ARG A 46 -9.65 6.83 -1.77
CA ARG A 46 -10.21 7.60 -0.64
C ARG A 46 -11.74 7.74 -0.74
N VAL A 47 -12.43 7.32 0.32
CA VAL A 47 -13.89 7.44 0.45
C VAL A 47 -14.22 8.74 1.17
N VAL A 48 -14.58 9.77 0.41
CA VAL A 48 -14.88 11.12 0.94
C VAL A 48 -16.18 11.16 1.75
N GLY A 49 -17.13 10.28 1.44
CA GLY A 49 -18.38 10.15 2.18
C GLY A 49 -19.32 9.14 1.53
N LEU A 50 -20.19 8.56 2.34
CA LEU A 50 -21.21 7.62 1.88
C LEU A 50 -22.61 8.23 1.91
N PRO A 51 -23.52 7.75 1.05
CA PRO A 51 -24.93 8.13 1.13
C PRO A 51 -25.50 7.87 2.53
N GLY A 52 -25.97 8.93 3.19
CA GLY A 52 -26.57 8.85 4.54
C GLY A 52 -25.58 8.73 5.69
N GLN A 53 -24.27 8.82 5.43
CA GLN A 53 -23.26 8.83 6.49
C GLN A 53 -23.24 10.19 7.20
N PRO A 54 -23.34 10.23 8.54
CA PRO A 54 -23.11 11.46 9.30
C PRO A 54 -21.65 11.92 9.19
N PRO A 55 -21.32 13.18 9.51
CA PRO A 55 -19.93 13.64 9.53
C PRO A 55 -19.05 12.73 10.39
N VAL A 56 -17.87 12.37 9.89
CA VAL A 56 -16.87 11.55 10.58
C VAL A 56 -15.50 12.24 10.54
N ASP A 57 -14.73 12.07 11.62
CA ASP A 57 -13.42 12.73 11.80
C ASP A 57 -12.23 11.81 11.50
N PHE A 58 -12.45 10.72 10.75
CA PHE A 58 -11.42 9.81 10.28
C PHE A 58 -11.39 9.71 8.76
N GLN A 59 -10.23 9.35 8.23
CA GLN A 59 -10.08 9.04 6.81
C GLN A 59 -10.39 7.56 6.58
N GLN A 60 -11.05 7.26 5.48
CA GLN A 60 -11.36 5.90 5.08
C GLN A 60 -11.05 5.70 3.60
N TYR A 61 -10.60 4.50 3.28
CA TYR A 61 -10.12 4.11 1.96
C TYR A 61 -10.70 2.74 1.61
N ALA A 62 -11.20 2.57 0.39
CA ALA A 62 -11.75 1.29 -0.05
C ALA A 62 -11.40 1.04 -1.51
N GLY A 63 -10.95 -0.17 -1.80
CA GLY A 63 -10.42 -0.52 -3.11
C GLY A 63 -10.20 -2.02 -3.28
N TYR A 64 -9.48 -2.38 -4.34
CA TYR A 64 -9.16 -3.77 -4.66
C TYR A 64 -7.66 -3.99 -4.73
N VAL A 65 -7.16 -4.96 -3.97
CA VAL A 65 -5.76 -5.41 -4.05
C VAL A 65 -5.70 -6.66 -4.90
N THR A 66 -4.97 -6.62 -6.01
CA THR A 66 -4.78 -7.78 -6.88
C THR A 66 -3.86 -8.80 -6.20
N VAL A 67 -4.40 -9.98 -5.89
CA VAL A 67 -3.67 -11.07 -5.22
C VAL A 67 -3.19 -12.15 -6.18
N ASN A 68 -3.77 -12.21 -7.37
CA ASN A 68 -3.29 -13.08 -8.44
C ASN A 68 -3.64 -12.49 -9.80
N GLN A 69 -2.64 -11.88 -10.45
CA GLN A 69 -2.81 -11.25 -11.76
C GLN A 69 -3.21 -12.25 -12.85
N SER A 70 -2.56 -13.43 -12.89
CA SER A 70 -2.79 -14.42 -13.95
C SER A 70 -4.20 -15.03 -13.94
N HIS A 71 -4.85 -15.04 -12.78
CA HIS A 71 -6.23 -15.51 -12.62
C HIS A 71 -7.22 -14.37 -12.36
N GLY A 72 -6.80 -13.11 -12.49
CA GLY A 72 -7.66 -11.94 -12.27
C GLY A 72 -8.29 -11.86 -10.87
N ARG A 73 -7.63 -12.43 -9.85
CA ARG A 73 -8.17 -12.43 -8.48
C ARG A 73 -7.73 -11.18 -7.74
N ALA A 74 -8.69 -10.46 -7.18
CA ALA A 74 -8.47 -9.33 -6.30
C ALA A 74 -9.30 -9.48 -5.02
N LEU A 75 -8.78 -8.92 -3.92
CA LEU A 75 -9.48 -8.80 -2.65
C LEU A 75 -9.97 -7.37 -2.49
N PHE A 76 -11.24 -7.21 -2.16
CA PHE A 76 -11.77 -5.94 -1.70
C PHE A 76 -11.26 -5.66 -0.28
N TYR A 77 -10.90 -4.41 -0.01
CA TYR A 77 -10.56 -3.94 1.34
C TYR A 77 -11.31 -2.65 1.66
N TRP A 78 -11.47 -2.40 2.96
CA TRP A 78 -11.92 -1.12 3.49
C TRP A 78 -11.13 -0.79 4.75
N PHE A 79 -10.30 0.24 4.65
CA PHE A 79 -9.38 0.69 5.67
C PHE A 79 -9.89 1.99 6.32
N PHE A 80 -9.67 2.11 7.63
CA PHE A 80 -10.09 3.24 8.45
C PHE A 80 -8.87 3.70 9.25
N GLU A 81 -8.52 4.98 9.13
CA GLU A 81 -7.45 5.57 9.93
C GLU A 81 -7.90 5.83 11.37
N ALA A 82 -6.94 5.77 12.29
CA ALA A 82 -7.20 6.22 13.66
C ALA A 82 -7.41 7.75 13.68
N ILE A 83 -8.44 8.20 14.40
CA ILE A 83 -8.79 9.62 14.56
C ILE A 83 -7.60 10.42 15.12
N GLN A 84 -6.87 9.84 16.08
CA GLN A 84 -5.75 10.52 16.76
C GLN A 84 -4.41 9.88 16.41
N ASN A 85 -3.52 10.69 15.84
CA ASN A 85 -2.13 10.32 15.50
C ASN A 85 -2.04 9.01 14.67
N PRO A 86 -2.71 8.89 13.51
CA PRO A 86 -2.77 7.65 12.73
C PRO A 86 -1.38 7.08 12.41
N GLN A 87 -0.40 7.95 12.14
CA GLN A 87 0.99 7.58 11.85
C GLN A 87 1.73 6.89 13.01
N LYS A 88 1.19 6.96 14.24
CA LYS A 88 1.78 6.35 15.45
C LYS A 88 0.98 5.15 15.95
N LYS A 89 -0.15 4.81 15.31
CA LYS A 89 -1.02 3.71 15.74
C LYS A 89 -0.72 2.44 14.91
N PRO A 90 -0.80 1.25 15.51
CA PRO A 90 -0.61 0.01 14.77
C PRO A 90 -1.78 -0.23 13.79
N VAL A 91 -1.50 -0.97 12.72
CA VAL A 91 -2.53 -1.44 11.78
C VAL A 91 -3.15 -2.74 12.32
N LEU A 92 -4.47 -2.82 12.30
CA LEU A 92 -5.22 -4.01 12.72
C LEU A 92 -5.94 -4.61 11.50
N LEU A 93 -5.59 -5.84 11.16
CA LEU A 93 -6.21 -6.57 10.07
C LEU A 93 -7.35 -7.45 10.60
N TRP A 94 -8.58 -7.19 10.15
CA TRP A 94 -9.75 -8.00 10.48
C TRP A 94 -10.10 -8.95 9.34
N LEU A 95 -10.06 -10.26 9.60
CA LEU A 95 -10.44 -11.30 8.65
C LEU A 95 -11.59 -12.12 9.22
N ASN A 96 -12.70 -12.21 8.49
CA ASN A 96 -13.80 -13.11 8.84
C ASN A 96 -13.60 -14.46 8.14
N GLY A 97 -13.82 -15.57 8.85
CA GLY A 97 -13.97 -16.89 8.22
C GLY A 97 -15.43 -17.12 7.83
N ALA A 98 -15.70 -17.50 6.58
CA ALA A 98 -17.07 -17.76 6.12
C ALA A 98 -17.24 -19.21 5.62
N TYR A 99 -18.16 -19.93 6.25
CA TYR A 99 -18.93 -21.01 5.61
C TYR A 99 -20.34 -20.44 5.34
N ALA A 100 -20.85 -20.67 4.13
CA ALA A 100 -21.89 -19.91 3.43
C ALA A 100 -23.18 -19.59 4.21
N LEU A 101 -23.69 -18.35 4.05
CA LEU A 101 -25.11 -17.98 3.90
C LEU A 101 -25.22 -16.45 3.69
N GLY A 102 -25.44 -16.04 2.42
CA GLY A 102 -25.15 -14.68 1.91
C GLY A 102 -25.97 -13.51 2.47
N VAL A 103 -27.07 -13.73 3.20
CA VAL A 103 -27.90 -12.64 3.77
C VAL A 103 -27.59 -12.39 5.25
N PHE A 104 -27.27 -13.44 6.01
CA PHE A 104 -26.82 -13.29 7.40
C PHE A 104 -25.43 -12.65 7.49
N LEU A 105 -24.63 -12.74 6.43
CA LEU A 105 -23.28 -12.21 6.39
C LEU A 105 -23.23 -10.70 6.30
N LEU A 106 -24.14 -10.06 5.56
CA LEU A 106 -24.16 -8.59 5.44
C LEU A 106 -24.63 -7.93 6.75
N VAL A 107 -25.68 -8.48 7.37
CA VAL A 107 -26.15 -8.00 8.68
C VAL A 107 -25.13 -8.29 9.77
N LYS A 108 -24.50 -9.47 9.78
CA LYS A 108 -23.37 -9.75 10.70
C LYS A 108 -22.19 -8.84 10.42
N PHE A 109 -21.87 -8.53 9.17
CA PHE A 109 -20.77 -7.64 8.81
C PHE A 109 -21.01 -6.26 9.40
N VAL A 110 -22.17 -5.65 9.16
CA VAL A 110 -22.49 -4.32 9.69
C VAL A 110 -22.51 -4.31 11.22
N VAL A 111 -23.14 -5.31 11.85
CA VAL A 111 -23.25 -5.35 13.32
C VAL A 111 -21.91 -5.66 13.99
N LEU A 112 -21.16 -6.64 13.50
CA LEU A 112 -19.88 -7.03 14.09
C LEU A 112 -18.81 -5.97 13.82
N PHE A 113 -18.83 -5.34 12.64
CA PHE A 113 -17.97 -4.22 12.32
C PHE A 113 -18.29 -3.01 13.20
N ALA A 114 -19.57 -2.64 13.34
CA ALA A 114 -19.98 -1.54 14.23
C ALA A 114 -19.59 -1.82 15.69
N LEU A 115 -19.78 -3.05 16.17
CA LEU A 115 -19.39 -3.46 17.52
C LEU A 115 -17.87 -3.43 17.70
N PHE A 116 -17.12 -3.88 16.69
CA PHE A 116 -15.66 -3.84 16.69
C PHE A 116 -15.13 -2.40 16.73
N VAL A 117 -15.67 -1.51 15.88
CA VAL A 117 -15.34 -0.09 15.87
C VAL A 117 -15.64 0.53 17.24
N TYR A 118 -16.82 0.28 17.81
CA TYR A 118 -17.20 0.78 19.13
C TYR A 118 -16.26 0.29 20.25
N ILE A 119 -15.92 -1.00 20.27
CA ILE A 119 -14.98 -1.56 21.26
C ILE A 119 -13.59 -0.97 21.09
N PHE A 120 -13.12 -0.81 19.84
CA PHE A 120 -11.79 -0.28 19.56
C PHE A 120 -11.67 1.20 19.95
N GLU A 121 -12.67 2.00 19.60
CA GLU A 121 -12.74 3.42 19.94
C GLU A 121 -12.87 3.62 21.46
N GLY A 122 -13.69 2.82 22.14
CA GLY A 122 -13.76 2.79 23.60
C GLY A 122 -12.46 2.34 24.28
N SER A 123 -11.67 1.48 23.63
CA SER A 123 -10.38 1.01 24.16
C SER A 123 -9.26 2.05 24.00
N LEU A 124 -9.32 2.90 22.97
CA LEU A 124 -8.33 3.96 22.76
C LEU A 124 -8.41 5.05 23.85
N HIS A 125 -9.60 5.31 24.41
CA HIS A 125 -9.77 6.27 25.50
C HIS A 125 -9.10 5.79 26.82
N MET A 126 -8.98 4.47 27.00
CA MET A 126 -8.34 3.85 28.18
C MET A 126 -6.81 3.76 28.09
N ILE A 127 -6.22 4.05 26.92
CA ILE A 127 -4.75 4.01 26.71
C ILE A 127 -4.14 5.43 26.80
N GLY A 128 -4.96 6.47 26.97
CA GLY A 128 -4.52 7.87 27.08
C GLY A 128 -4.27 8.39 28.50
N HIS A 129 -4.27 7.52 29.51
CA HIS A 129 -4.07 7.93 30.91
C HIS A 129 -2.92 7.16 31.56
N ASN A 130 -1.71 7.34 31.04
CA ASN A 130 -0.51 7.26 31.87
C ASN A 130 0.67 7.95 31.18
N SER A 131 1.18 8.98 31.87
CA SER A 131 2.46 9.72 31.71
C SER A 131 2.71 10.46 30.39
#